data_AF-A0A960XTT2-F1
#
_entry.id   AF-A0A960XTT2-F1
#
_cell.length_a   1.000
_cell.length_b   1.000
_cell.length_c   1.000
_cell.angle_alpha   90.00
_cell.angle_beta   90.00
_cell.angle_gamma   90.00
#
_symmetry.space_group_name_H-M   'P 1'
#
loop_
_entity.id
_entity.type
_entity.pdbx_description
1 polymer ?
#
loop_
_entity_poly.entity_id
_entity_poly.type
_entity_poly.pdbx_seq_one_letter_code
_entity_poly.pdbx_strand_id
1 'polypeptide(L)'
;ADIDRINREKVAAIAEQNFEKAAALRDDEKRAKKNLEDTLKNWRASSEEKIVTVNEDDIMAVVSKWTGVPLRRMEEKETEKLLKMENELKGRVIGQDEAVVVISKALRRSRADLKDPRRPIGSFLFLGPTGVGKTYLARNLAEFMFGDADALIQIDMSEYMEKFTASRLIGSPPGYVGYEEGGQLSEAVRRRPYSVVLFDEVEKA
;
A
#
# COMPACT_ATOMS: atom_id res chain seq x y z
N ALA A 1 -11.11 -10.33 -30.98
CA ALA A 1 -10.03 -9.91 -31.90
C ALA A 1 -10.23 -10.52 -33.29
N ASP A 2 -9.97 -11.83 -33.50
CA ASP A 2 -10.13 -12.43 -34.84
C ASP A 2 -11.58 -12.59 -35.32
N ILE A 3 -12.50 -13.00 -34.44
CA ILE A 3 -13.93 -13.11 -34.78
C ILE A 3 -14.51 -11.73 -35.16
N ASP A 4 -14.13 -10.67 -34.45
CA ASP A 4 -14.59 -9.31 -34.74
C ASP A 4 -14.05 -8.80 -36.08
N ARG A 5 -12.81 -9.13 -36.40
CA ARG A 5 -12.20 -8.80 -37.69
C ARG A 5 -12.92 -9.52 -38.83
N ILE A 6 -13.12 -10.84 -38.72
CA ILE A 6 -13.84 -11.64 -39.71
C ILE A 6 -15.28 -11.13 -39.90
N ASN A 7 -15.95 -10.72 -38.82
CA ASN A 7 -17.30 -10.18 -38.89
C ASN A 7 -17.35 -8.82 -39.63
N ARG A 8 -16.37 -7.94 -39.40
CA ARG A 8 -16.24 -6.67 -40.14
C ARG A 8 -15.97 -6.90 -41.62
N GLU A 9 -15.04 -7.80 -41.96
CA GLU A 9 -14.72 -8.16 -43.35
C GLU A 9 -15.92 -8.79 -44.07
N LYS A 10 -16.71 -9.61 -43.36
CA LYS A 10 -17.95 -10.22 -43.88
C LYS A 10 -19.01 -9.17 -44.18
N VAL A 11 -19.23 -8.22 -43.26
CA VAL A 11 -20.19 -7.11 -43.46
C VAL A 11 -19.77 -6.23 -44.63
N ALA A 12 -18.48 -5.94 -44.78
CA ALA A 12 -17.95 -5.21 -45.94
C ALA A 12 -18.17 -5.98 -47.25
N ALA A 13 -17.90 -7.30 -47.28
CA ALA A 13 -18.13 -8.14 -48.45
C ALA A 13 -19.62 -8.22 -48.85
N ILE A 14 -20.54 -8.19 -47.88
CA ILE A 14 -21.99 -8.11 -48.13
C ILE A 14 -22.36 -6.74 -48.74
N ALA A 15 -21.79 -5.64 -48.22
CA ALA A 15 -22.03 -4.31 -48.75
C ALA A 15 -21.51 -4.13 -50.20
N GLU A 16 -20.41 -4.81 -50.54
CA GLU A 16 -19.83 -4.86 -51.88
C GLU A 16 -20.53 -5.89 -52.81
N GLN A 17 -21.59 -6.56 -52.34
CA GLN A 17 -22.30 -7.64 -53.06
C GLN A 17 -21.41 -8.82 -53.48
N ASN A 18 -20.26 -8.99 -52.82
CA ASN A 18 -19.38 -10.13 -53.03
C ASN A 18 -19.85 -11.32 -52.16
N PHE A 19 -20.90 -12.00 -52.64
CA PHE A 19 -21.56 -13.08 -51.89
C PHE A 19 -20.68 -14.30 -51.67
N GLU A 20 -19.74 -14.58 -52.58
CA GLU A 20 -18.81 -15.71 -52.46
C GLU A 20 -17.80 -15.49 -51.33
N LYS A 21 -17.22 -14.29 -51.25
CA LYS A 21 -16.33 -13.89 -50.14
C LYS A 21 -17.08 -13.82 -48.81
N ALA A 22 -18.32 -13.31 -48.81
CA ALA A 22 -19.14 -13.27 -47.61
C ALA A 22 -19.50 -14.68 -47.08
N ALA A 23 -19.73 -15.65 -47.98
CA ALA A 23 -19.99 -17.04 -47.60
C ALA A 23 -18.75 -17.69 -46.96
N ALA A 24 -17.57 -17.50 -47.55
CA ALA A 24 -16.31 -17.99 -46.98
C ALA A 24 -16.04 -17.40 -45.58
N LEU A 25 -16.21 -16.09 -45.42
CA LEU A 25 -16.04 -15.41 -44.14
C LEU A 25 -17.07 -15.82 -43.08
N ARG A 26 -18.28 -16.21 -43.49
CA ARG A 26 -19.31 -16.77 -42.58
C ARG A 26 -18.87 -18.13 -42.03
N ASP A 27 -18.31 -18.98 -42.87
CA ASP A 27 -17.84 -20.30 -42.47
C ASP A 27 -16.58 -20.19 -41.58
N ASP A 28 -15.71 -19.22 -41.86
CA ASP A 28 -14.57 -18.86 -41.01
C ASP A 28 -15.00 -18.35 -39.64
N GLU A 29 -16.00 -17.46 -39.59
CA GLU A 29 -16.57 -16.97 -38.32
C GLU A 29 -17.15 -18.12 -37.50
N LYS A 30 -17.89 -19.03 -38.15
CA LYS A 30 -18.49 -20.21 -37.49
C LYS A 30 -17.43 -21.13 -36.92
N ARG A 31 -16.34 -21.37 -37.66
CA ARG A 31 -15.20 -22.16 -37.20
C ARG A 31 -14.47 -21.48 -36.05
N ALA A 32 -14.22 -20.18 -36.12
CA ALA A 32 -13.58 -19.43 -35.05
C ALA A 32 -14.42 -19.39 -33.76
N LYS A 33 -15.74 -19.21 -33.88
CA LYS A 33 -16.68 -19.30 -32.75
C LYS A 33 -16.69 -20.69 -32.12
N LYS A 34 -16.72 -21.74 -32.93
CA LYS A 34 -16.67 -23.12 -32.44
C LYS A 34 -15.36 -23.40 -31.69
N ASN A 35 -14.22 -22.98 -32.23
CA ASN A 35 -12.93 -23.13 -31.57
C ASN A 35 -12.89 -22.40 -30.21
N LEU A 36 -13.49 -21.20 -30.13
CA LEU A 36 -13.61 -20.46 -28.88
C LEU A 36 -14.47 -21.23 -27.85
N GLU A 37 -15.63 -21.74 -28.28
CA GLU A 37 -16.51 -22.55 -27.43
C GLU A 37 -15.79 -23.81 -26.92
N ASP A 38 -15.10 -24.53 -27.80
CA ASP A 38 -14.36 -25.74 -27.44
C ASP A 38 -13.21 -25.41 -26.46
N THR A 39 -12.49 -24.31 -26.69
CA THR A 39 -11.43 -23.84 -25.79
C THR A 39 -11.97 -23.47 -24.42
N LEU A 40 -13.09 -22.74 -24.36
CA LEU A 40 -13.75 -22.37 -23.10
C LEU A 40 -14.28 -23.59 -22.37
N LYS A 41 -14.84 -24.56 -23.10
CA LYS A 41 -15.34 -25.82 -22.53
C LYS A 41 -14.21 -26.64 -21.92
N ASN A 42 -13.09 -26.75 -22.62
CA ASN A 42 -11.90 -27.44 -22.12
C ASN A 42 -11.30 -26.72 -20.89
N TRP A 43 -11.24 -25.39 -20.93
CA TRP A 43 -10.77 -24.60 -19.79
C TRP A 43 -11.67 -24.78 -18.56
N ARG A 44 -13.00 -24.74 -18.72
CA ARG A 44 -13.96 -25.00 -17.63
C ARG A 44 -13.82 -26.41 -17.07
N ALA A 45 -13.77 -27.43 -17.92
CA ALA A 45 -13.57 -28.82 -17.48
C ALA A 45 -12.27 -28.98 -16.69
N SER A 46 -11.17 -28.35 -17.15
CA SER A 46 -9.88 -28.38 -16.43
C SER A 46 -9.85 -27.55 -15.14
N SER A 47 -10.79 -26.61 -14.97
CA SER A 47 -10.89 -25.73 -13.80
C SER A 47 -11.84 -26.27 -12.74
N GLU A 48 -12.92 -26.96 -13.14
CA GLU A 48 -13.85 -27.63 -12.20
C GLU A 48 -13.20 -28.81 -11.47
N GLU A 49 -12.20 -29.48 -12.07
CA GLU A 49 -11.46 -30.57 -11.42
C GLU A 49 -10.32 -30.09 -10.49
N LYS A 50 -9.89 -28.83 -10.59
CA LYS A 50 -8.79 -28.30 -9.78
C LYS A 50 -9.31 -27.70 -8.48
N ILE A 51 -9.30 -28.51 -7.41
CA ILE A 51 -9.39 -28.00 -6.05
C ILE A 51 -8.12 -27.19 -5.78
N VAL A 52 -8.23 -25.86 -5.83
CA VAL A 52 -7.14 -24.96 -5.44
C VAL A 52 -7.11 -24.89 -3.92
N THR A 53 -6.10 -25.49 -3.31
CA THR A 53 -5.84 -25.36 -1.87
C THR A 53 -5.30 -23.96 -1.58
N VAL A 54 -6.07 -23.17 -0.83
CA VAL A 54 -5.67 -21.84 -0.35
C VAL A 54 -4.78 -22.02 0.88
N ASN A 55 -3.59 -21.42 0.88
CA ASN A 55 -2.67 -21.44 2.02
C ASN A 55 -2.64 -20.08 2.74
N GLU A 56 -1.91 -20.01 3.87
CA GLU A 56 -1.75 -18.78 4.66
C GLU A 56 -1.12 -17.64 3.85
N ASP A 57 -0.17 -17.96 2.97
CA ASP A 57 0.50 -17.01 2.08
C ASP A 57 -0.50 -16.33 1.12
N ASP A 58 -1.46 -17.08 0.59
CA ASP A 58 -2.51 -16.60 -0.30
C ASP A 58 -3.45 -15.64 0.45
N ILE A 59 -3.86 -16.02 1.67
CA ILE A 59 -4.70 -15.18 2.54
C ILE A 59 -3.97 -13.88 2.88
N MET A 60 -2.71 -13.97 3.31
CA MET A 60 -1.90 -12.79 3.61
C MET A 60 -1.72 -11.87 2.42
N ALA A 61 -1.53 -12.41 1.21
CA ALA A 61 -1.40 -11.58 0.00
C ALA A 61 -2.67 -10.76 -0.27
N VAL A 62 -3.85 -11.37 -0.12
CA VAL A 62 -5.13 -10.69 -0.30
C VAL A 62 -5.38 -9.66 0.79
N VAL A 63 -5.19 -10.03 2.06
CA VAL A 63 -5.38 -9.11 3.20
C VAL A 63 -4.38 -7.95 3.11
N SER A 64 -3.12 -8.20 2.74
CA SER A 64 -2.13 -7.15 2.55
C SER A 64 -2.54 -6.16 1.46
N LYS A 65 -3.11 -6.66 0.36
CA LYS A 65 -3.60 -5.82 -0.73
C LYS A 65 -4.80 -4.97 -0.32
N TRP A 66 -5.71 -5.50 0.50
CA TRP A 66 -6.88 -4.77 0.98
C TRP A 66 -6.54 -3.73 2.03
N THR A 67 -5.66 -4.07 2.96
CA THR A 67 -5.31 -3.23 4.10
C THR A 67 -4.17 -2.26 3.82
N GLY A 68 -3.41 -2.49 2.74
CA GLY A 68 -2.15 -1.78 2.48
C GLY A 68 -1.03 -2.16 3.45
N VAL A 69 -1.23 -3.17 4.30
CA VAL A 69 -0.27 -3.62 5.32
C VAL A 69 0.52 -4.81 4.78
N PRO A 70 1.86 -4.73 4.64
CA PRO A 70 2.66 -5.82 4.06
C PRO A 70 2.88 -6.97 5.06
N LEU A 71 1.91 -7.89 5.18
CA LEU A 71 1.94 -8.99 6.16
C LEU A 71 3.04 -10.01 5.89
N ARG A 72 3.36 -10.29 4.62
CA ARG A 72 4.37 -11.29 4.21
C ARG A 72 5.81 -10.98 4.67
N ARG A 73 6.07 -9.76 5.17
CA ARG A 73 7.38 -9.36 5.69
C ARG A 73 7.53 -9.56 7.20
N MET A 74 6.48 -9.93 7.94
CA MET A 74 6.41 -9.68 9.39
C MET A 74 6.94 -10.81 10.30
N GLU A 75 6.89 -12.09 9.95
CA GLU A 75 6.98 -13.12 11.01
C GLU A 75 8.42 -13.51 11.42
N GLU A 76 9.35 -13.75 10.49
CA GLU A 76 10.75 -14.10 10.83
C GLU A 76 11.78 -13.05 10.39
N LYS A 77 11.63 -12.49 9.18
CA LYS A 77 12.57 -11.50 8.64
C LYS A 77 12.56 -10.19 9.41
N GLU A 78 11.45 -9.82 10.03
CA GLU A 78 11.31 -8.56 10.76
C GLU A 78 12.14 -8.57 12.05
N THR A 79 12.17 -9.69 12.78
CA THR A 79 12.97 -9.81 14.01
C THR A 79 14.46 -9.71 13.71
N GLU A 80 14.94 -10.43 12.70
CA GLU A 80 16.35 -10.34 12.27
C GLU A 80 16.71 -8.92 11.79
N LYS A 81 15.79 -8.27 11.07
CA LYS A 81 15.92 -6.88 10.64
C LYS A 81 16.04 -5.94 11.85
N LEU A 82 15.14 -6.03 12.83
CA LEU A 82 15.18 -5.20 14.05
C LEU A 82 16.45 -5.41 14.89
N LEU A 83 17.08 -6.59 14.83
CA LEU A 83 18.38 -6.85 15.46
C LEU A 83 19.52 -6.08 14.75
N LYS A 84 19.45 -5.92 13.42
CA LYS A 84 20.43 -5.18 12.61
C LYS A 84 20.18 -3.67 12.57
N MET A 85 19.00 -3.23 13.02
CA MET A 85 18.52 -1.84 12.95
C MET A 85 19.51 -0.80 13.48
N GLU A 86 20.13 -1.05 14.63
CA GLU A 86 21.07 -0.09 15.21
C GLU A 86 22.26 0.17 14.29
N ASN A 87 22.83 -0.90 13.71
CA ASN A 87 23.98 -0.80 12.82
C ASN A 87 23.61 -0.13 11.50
N GLU A 88 22.46 -0.49 10.93
CA GLU A 88 22.00 0.12 9.66
C GLU A 88 21.68 1.61 9.81
N LEU A 89 20.99 2.00 10.87
CA LEU A 89 20.65 3.41 11.11
C LEU A 89 21.89 4.23 11.48
N LYS A 90 22.83 3.71 12.28
CA LYS A 90 24.10 4.39 12.58
C LYS A 90 24.96 4.62 11.34
N GLY A 91 24.90 3.70 10.36
CA GLY A 91 25.60 3.86 9.08
C GLY A 91 25.05 5.02 8.21
N ARG A 92 23.81 5.46 8.46
CA ARG A 92 23.16 6.54 7.70
C ARG A 92 23.06 7.85 8.49
N VAL A 93 22.72 7.78 9.77
CA VAL A 93 22.50 8.94 10.64
C VAL A 93 23.72 9.15 11.53
N ILE A 94 24.61 10.04 11.08
CA ILE A 94 25.88 10.30 11.74
C ILE A 94 25.69 11.20 12.97
N GLY A 95 26.29 10.83 14.10
CA GLY A 95 26.32 11.67 15.32
C GLY A 95 25.06 11.60 16.18
N GLN A 96 24.13 10.67 15.90
CA GLN A 96 22.88 10.47 16.67
C GLN A 96 22.77 9.05 17.23
N ASP A 97 23.90 8.45 17.59
CA ASP A 97 24.00 7.06 18.08
C ASP A 97 23.06 6.76 19.25
N GLU A 98 22.95 7.69 20.20
CA GLU A 98 22.10 7.52 21.38
C GLU A 98 20.61 7.42 20.98
N ALA A 99 20.14 8.33 20.12
CA ALA A 99 18.77 8.32 19.62
C ALA A 99 18.47 7.01 18.86
N VAL A 100 19.39 6.56 18.00
CA VAL A 100 19.25 5.30 17.27
C VAL A 100 19.13 4.11 18.21
N VAL A 101 19.95 4.03 19.26
CA VAL A 101 19.90 2.95 20.26
C VAL A 101 18.57 2.96 21.02
N VAL A 102 18.10 4.13 21.45
CA VAL A 102 16.82 4.27 22.18
C VAL A 102 15.65 3.81 21.32
N ILE A 103 15.58 4.26 20.07
CA ILE A 103 14.52 3.88 19.11
C ILE A 103 14.55 2.37 18.88
N SER A 104 15.72 1.82 18.55
CA SER A 104 15.87 0.40 18.22
C SER A 104 15.48 -0.49 19.40
N LYS A 105 15.88 -0.14 20.63
CA LYS A 105 15.44 -0.84 21.84
C LYS A 105 13.92 -0.79 22.03
N ALA A 106 13.29 0.37 21.81
CA ALA A 106 11.85 0.53 21.96
C ALA A 106 11.05 -0.30 20.94
N LEU A 107 11.49 -0.34 19.69
CA LEU A 107 10.84 -1.11 18.63
C LEU A 107 11.00 -2.63 18.84
N ARG A 108 12.18 -3.10 19.25
CA ARG A 108 12.38 -4.50 19.64
C ARG A 108 11.46 -4.92 20.79
N ARG A 109 11.29 -4.06 21.81
CA ARG A 109 10.34 -4.33 22.90
C ARG A 109 8.89 -4.40 22.43
N SER A 110 8.49 -3.50 21.51
CA SER A 110 7.14 -3.51 20.95
C SER A 110 6.85 -4.77 20.15
N ARG A 111 7.86 -5.36 19.50
CA ARG A 111 7.69 -6.57 18.68
C ARG A 111 7.62 -7.85 19.49
N ALA A 112 8.20 -7.89 20.68
CA ALA A 112 8.11 -9.04 21.60
C ALA A 112 6.71 -9.24 22.22
N ASP A 113 5.67 -8.62 21.63
CA ASP A 113 4.27 -8.61 22.09
C ASP A 113 4.05 -8.15 23.53
N LEU A 114 5.05 -7.44 24.09
CA LEU A 114 5.00 -6.87 25.44
C LEU A 114 4.20 -5.55 25.50
N LYS A 115 3.40 -5.23 24.48
CA LYS A 115 2.78 -3.92 24.31
C LYS A 115 1.32 -4.01 23.85
N ASP A 116 0.49 -3.12 24.39
CA ASP A 116 -0.91 -2.93 24.01
C ASP A 116 -1.07 -2.63 22.50
N PRO A 117 -1.82 -3.45 21.74
CA PRO A 117 -2.10 -3.23 20.32
C PRO A 117 -2.82 -1.91 20.01
N ARG A 118 -3.45 -1.28 21.00
CA ARG A 118 -4.14 0.03 20.85
C ARG A 118 -3.17 1.21 20.91
N ARG A 119 -1.88 0.98 21.12
CA ARG A 119 -0.85 2.04 21.20
C ARG A 119 0.10 2.00 19.99
N PRO A 120 0.63 3.15 19.54
CA PRO A 120 1.63 3.19 18.47
C PRO A 120 2.85 2.34 18.81
N ILE A 121 3.48 1.67 17.83
CA ILE A 121 4.65 0.78 18.00
C ILE A 121 5.79 1.49 18.77
N GLY A 122 6.03 2.77 18.48
CA GLY A 122 6.95 3.64 19.22
C GLY A 122 6.40 5.05 19.29
N SER A 123 6.68 5.75 20.39
CA SER A 123 6.41 7.19 20.54
C SER A 123 7.66 7.81 21.12
N PHE A 124 8.17 8.85 20.46
CA PHE A 124 9.47 9.45 20.73
C PHE A 124 9.34 10.97 20.70
N LEU A 125 10.13 11.64 21.53
CA LEU A 125 10.32 13.09 21.49
C LEU A 125 11.79 13.36 21.15
N PHE A 126 12.05 14.01 20.03
CA PHE A 126 13.41 14.38 19.64
C PHE A 126 13.75 15.78 20.12
N LEU A 127 14.81 15.90 20.92
CA LEU A 127 15.31 17.15 21.46
C LEU A 127 16.62 17.53 20.77
N GLY A 128 16.82 18.83 20.53
CA GLY A 128 18.03 19.36 19.90
C GLY A 128 17.73 20.52 18.95
N PRO A 129 18.76 21.31 18.56
CA PRO A 129 18.57 22.42 17.63
C PRO A 129 18.16 21.96 16.23
N THR A 130 17.75 22.89 15.39
CA THR A 130 17.48 22.61 13.97
C THR A 130 18.76 22.13 13.26
N GLY A 131 18.60 21.26 12.25
CA GLY A 131 19.73 20.77 11.45
C GLY A 131 20.52 19.58 12.03
N VAL A 132 20.27 19.14 13.27
CA VAL A 132 21.00 18.00 13.88
C VAL A 132 20.57 16.61 13.39
N GLY A 133 19.57 16.53 12.50
CA GLY A 133 19.14 15.28 11.87
C GLY A 133 17.87 14.62 12.45
N LYS A 134 17.05 15.33 13.24
CA LYS A 134 15.79 14.81 13.80
C LYS A 134 14.83 14.29 12.72
N THR A 135 14.48 15.13 11.75
CA THR A 135 13.64 14.78 10.59
C THR A 135 14.29 13.73 9.70
N TYR A 136 15.62 13.78 9.54
CA TYR A 136 16.38 12.81 8.74
C TYR A 136 16.35 11.41 9.36
N LEU A 137 16.44 11.30 10.69
CA LEU A 137 16.30 10.05 11.43
C LEU A 137 14.89 9.46 11.27
N ALA A 138 13.85 10.30 11.36
CA ALA A 138 12.47 9.85 11.13
C ALA A 138 12.24 9.30 9.71
N ARG A 139 12.82 9.95 8.69
CA ARG A 139 12.75 9.47 7.29
C ARG A 139 13.48 8.14 7.10
N ASN A 140 14.69 8.01 7.64
CA ASN A 140 15.44 6.75 7.57
C ASN A 140 14.75 5.64 8.37
N LEU A 141 14.07 5.98 9.46
CA LEU A 141 13.26 5.04 10.22
C LEU A 141 12.08 4.51 9.38
N ALA A 142 11.38 5.38 8.64
CA ALA A 142 10.29 4.98 7.76
C ALA A 142 10.77 4.05 6.64
N GLU A 143 11.87 4.42 5.97
CA GLU A 143 12.49 3.61 4.93
C GLU A 143 12.98 2.27 5.48
N PHE A 144 13.63 2.27 6.64
CA PHE A 144 14.09 1.05 7.29
C PHE A 144 12.90 0.16 7.64
N MET A 145 11.88 0.66 8.33
CA MET A 145 10.76 -0.17 8.79
C MET A 145 9.91 -0.69 7.63
N PHE A 146 9.52 0.19 6.72
CA PHE A 146 8.49 -0.10 5.72
C PHE A 146 9.04 -0.32 4.31
N GLY A 147 10.31 -0.01 4.07
CA GLY A 147 10.94 -0.07 2.75
C GLY A 147 10.52 1.07 1.82
N ASP A 148 9.86 2.10 2.37
CA ASP A 148 9.36 3.25 1.64
C ASP A 148 9.57 4.51 2.49
N ALA A 149 10.33 5.48 1.97
CA ALA A 149 10.53 6.76 2.64
C ALA A 149 9.23 7.60 2.67
N ASP A 150 8.31 7.38 1.74
CA ASP A 150 6.99 8.03 1.69
C ASP A 150 6.02 7.43 2.73
N ALA A 151 6.45 6.42 3.50
CA ALA A 151 5.74 5.98 4.70
C ALA A 151 5.92 6.97 5.88
N LEU A 152 6.66 8.07 5.69
CA LEU A 152 6.73 9.18 6.63
C LEU A 152 5.56 10.16 6.40
N ILE A 153 4.63 10.21 7.34
CA ILE A 153 3.59 11.25 7.41
C ILE A 153 4.17 12.40 8.23
N GLN A 154 4.62 13.46 7.56
CA GLN A 154 5.15 14.65 8.20
C GLN A 154 4.05 15.70 8.35
N ILE A 155 3.88 16.20 9.57
CA ILE A 155 2.96 17.30 9.92
C ILE A 155 3.82 18.43 10.49
N ASP A 156 3.79 19.59 9.84
CA ASP A 156 4.43 20.80 10.36
C ASP A 156 3.53 21.44 11.41
N MET A 157 3.98 21.42 12.67
CA MET A 157 3.19 21.96 13.78
C MET A 157 3.16 23.49 13.80
N SER A 158 4.02 24.17 13.05
CA SER A 158 3.94 25.63 12.87
C SER A 158 2.64 26.08 12.23
N GLU A 159 1.96 25.23 11.46
CA GLU A 159 0.65 25.54 10.86
C GLU A 159 -0.50 25.44 11.89
N TYR A 160 -0.24 24.88 13.07
CA TYR A 160 -1.26 24.48 14.05
C TYR A 160 -1.29 25.34 15.32
N MET A 161 -0.64 26.52 15.31
CA MET A 161 -0.59 27.46 16.45
C MET A 161 -1.96 27.96 16.91
N GLU A 162 -2.93 28.06 15.99
CA GLU A 162 -4.25 28.57 16.30
C GLU A 162 -5.16 27.48 16.87
N LYS A 163 -5.91 27.82 17.93
CA LYS A 163 -6.82 26.88 18.62
C LYS A 163 -7.81 26.15 17.71
N PHE A 164 -8.23 26.78 16.61
CA PHE A 164 -9.20 26.21 15.68
C PHE A 164 -8.56 25.36 14.57
N THR A 165 -7.23 25.38 14.42
CA THR A 165 -6.54 24.61 13.37
C THR A 165 -6.39 23.14 13.73
N ALA A 166 -6.50 22.78 15.02
CA ALA A 166 -6.51 21.40 15.49
C ALA A 166 -7.62 20.53 14.84
N SER A 167 -8.78 21.12 14.49
CA SER A 167 -9.84 20.39 13.79
C SER A 167 -9.43 19.98 12.37
N ARG A 168 -8.52 20.70 11.71
CA ARG A 168 -7.99 20.31 10.40
C ARG A 168 -7.12 19.05 10.47
N LEU A 169 -6.47 18.82 11.62
CA LEU A 169 -5.60 17.64 11.81
C LEU A 169 -6.41 16.35 11.91
N ILE A 170 -7.48 16.36 12.72
CA ILE A 170 -8.26 15.15 13.07
C ILE A 170 -9.53 15.03 12.22
N GLY A 171 -10.15 16.15 11.88
CA GLY A 171 -11.45 16.27 11.22
C GLY A 171 -12.35 17.22 11.98
N SER A 172 -13.30 17.85 11.27
CA SER A 172 -14.32 18.69 11.91
C SER A 172 -15.23 17.82 12.80
N PRO A 173 -15.76 18.34 13.92
CA PRO A 173 -16.75 17.62 14.72
C PRO A 173 -18.13 17.53 14.03
N PRO A 174 -19.04 16.63 14.46
CA PRO A 174 -20.37 16.50 13.88
C PRO A 174 -21.12 17.84 13.88
N GLY A 175 -21.69 18.21 12.73
CA GLY A 175 -22.44 19.46 12.56
C GLY A 175 -21.62 20.67 12.08
N TYR A 176 -20.32 20.50 11.82
CA TYR A 176 -19.46 21.51 11.19
C TYR A 176 -19.15 21.15 9.73
N VAL A 177 -18.84 22.15 8.91
CA VAL A 177 -18.41 21.95 7.51
C VAL A 177 -17.13 21.09 7.49
N GLY A 178 -17.12 20.06 6.65
CA GLY A 178 -16.01 19.09 6.58
C GLY A 178 -16.08 17.96 7.61
N TYR A 179 -17.22 17.72 8.28
CA TYR A 179 -17.39 16.57 9.19
C TYR A 179 -17.23 15.21 8.49
N GLU A 180 -17.70 15.09 7.25
CA GLU A 180 -17.55 13.86 6.46
C GLU A 180 -16.16 13.73 5.83
N GLU A 181 -15.37 14.81 5.84
CA GLU A 181 -13.98 14.80 5.40
C GLU A 181 -13.08 14.51 6.61
N GLY A 182 -12.31 13.42 6.56
CA GLY A 182 -11.33 13.18 7.61
C GLY A 182 -10.24 14.27 7.61
N GLY A 183 -9.68 14.57 8.78
CA GLY A 183 -8.58 15.51 8.90
C GLY A 183 -7.30 15.03 8.22
N GLN A 184 -6.35 15.94 8.05
CA GLN A 184 -5.08 15.69 7.37
C GLN A 184 -4.35 14.47 7.91
N LEU A 185 -4.27 14.31 9.24
CA LEU A 185 -3.61 13.18 9.87
C LEU A 185 -4.46 11.90 9.79
N SER A 186 -5.75 12.00 10.10
CA SER A 186 -6.62 10.83 10.16
C SER A 186 -6.80 10.18 8.78
N GLU A 187 -6.90 10.97 7.71
CA GLU A 187 -6.92 10.45 6.33
C GLU A 187 -5.57 9.91 5.89
N ALA A 188 -4.46 10.58 6.21
CA ALA A 188 -3.13 10.10 5.86
C ALA A 188 -2.85 8.73 6.52
N VAL A 189 -3.17 8.59 7.80
CA VAL A 189 -3.02 7.31 8.53
C VAL A 189 -4.01 6.26 8.03
N ARG A 190 -5.25 6.62 7.71
CA ARG A 190 -6.24 5.68 7.13
C ARG A 190 -5.75 5.11 5.80
N ARG A 191 -5.11 5.92 4.96
CA ARG A 191 -4.52 5.49 3.68
C ARG A 191 -3.24 4.67 3.87
N ARG A 192 -2.44 4.98 4.89
CA ARG A 192 -1.17 4.31 5.21
C ARG A 192 -1.06 4.02 6.71
N PRO A 193 -1.70 2.95 7.20
CA PRO A 193 -1.77 2.64 8.64
C PRO A 193 -0.43 2.21 9.23
N TYR A 194 0.49 1.67 8.41
CA TYR A 194 1.85 1.35 8.79
C TYR A 194 2.78 2.46 8.30
N SER A 195 2.94 3.48 9.14
CA SER A 195 3.67 4.71 8.82
C SER A 195 4.41 5.24 10.04
N VAL A 196 5.40 6.10 9.79
CA VAL A 196 6.00 6.96 10.82
C VAL A 196 5.27 8.29 10.77
N VAL A 197 4.65 8.70 11.88
CA VAL A 197 4.07 10.04 12.00
C VAL A 197 5.09 10.94 12.68
N LEU A 198 5.50 12.00 11.99
CA LEU A 198 6.40 13.02 12.50
C LEU A 198 5.62 14.33 12.69
N PHE A 199 5.55 14.78 13.93
CA PHE A 199 5.16 16.14 14.26
C PHE A 199 6.44 16.98 14.33
N ASP A 200 6.69 17.77 13.28
CA ASP A 200 7.87 18.63 13.19
C ASP A 200 7.59 19.97 13.88
N GLU A 201 8.61 20.57 14.49
CA GLU A 201 8.52 21.85 15.21
C GLU A 201 7.38 21.93 16.26
N VAL A 202 7.14 20.84 17.02
CA VAL A 202 6.12 20.76 18.08
C VAL A 202 6.17 21.93 19.07
N GLU A 203 7.35 22.49 19.32
CA GLU A 203 7.53 23.65 20.20
C GLU A 203 6.86 24.94 19.71
N LYS A 204 6.49 25.00 18.42
CA LYS A 204 5.86 26.17 17.82
C LYS A 204 4.33 26.12 17.86
N ALA A 205 3.71 24.97 18.13
CA ALA A 205 2.25 24.81 18.21
C ALA A 205 1.62 25.26 19.54
#